data_AF-A0A6G2QR01-F1
#
_entry.id   AF-A0A6G2QR01-F1
#
_cell.length_a   1.000
_cell.length_b   1.000
_cell.length_c   1.000
_cell.angle_alpha   90.00
_cell.angle_beta   90.00
_cell.angle_gamma   90.00
#
_symmetry.space_group_name_H-M   'P 1'
#
loop_
_entity.id
_entity.type
_entity.pdbx_description
1 polymer ?
#
loop_
_entity_poly.entity_id
_entity_poly.type
_entity_poly.pdbx_seq_one_letter_code
_entity_poly.pdbx_strand_id
1 'polypeptide(L)'
;MRRPSPAAARRHLAVLLAAGALLTACTSGAEPREDTDPHTAEPGTLRVLASSELSDMTPVFERIEKDTGVTLRPTYSGTLDAVDILATGKADGRYDAVWLSSNDYLRLRPAAADKVVSETPVMSSPVAIGVKTATVERLGWKPEEVTWSAVEKAVRDGRLTYGMTDPARSNSGFSTLVAVASALSGAQSALTDADVAKAGPRMREFFRGQRLTSGSSGWLASAFARRGDVDALLNYESVLEGFKSLTVIRPKDGVVTADYPLSSLAATGPATREDVRRVAEALRTDAVQRLITEHTHRRPVVASVPPAAGLDPSRRRELPFPGSRSVADGLLDAYENELRRPSRTVYVLDTSGSMEGERLSRLKQALTRLTSDFRDREEVTLMPFGSAVKSVRTHVVRPEDPETGLSAIRADTARLRAEGETAIYTSLRTAYDHLRDDRDTFTSIVLMTDGENTAGDDADGFASFHRGLTGERRDIPVFPILFGDSDRTELEHIADLTGGRLFDGRGSLDGAFEEIRGYQ
;
A
#
# COMPACT_ATOMS: atom_id res chain seq x y z
N MET A 1 12.58 86.93 -8.06
CA MET A 1 11.25 87.52 -7.80
C MET A 1 10.51 87.53 -9.12
N ARG A 2 9.32 86.99 -9.36
CA ARG A 2 8.20 86.42 -8.58
C ARG A 2 7.56 85.33 -9.47
N ARG A 3 7.06 84.24 -8.89
CA ARG A 3 6.04 83.38 -9.52
C ARG A 3 4.74 84.20 -9.69
N PRO A 4 3.77 83.75 -10.51
CA PRO A 4 2.78 82.82 -9.95
C PRO A 4 2.25 81.76 -10.93
N SER A 5 1.81 80.64 -10.35
CA SER A 5 0.81 79.68 -10.87
C SER A 5 -0.59 80.37 -10.84
N PRO A 6 -1.78 79.80 -11.21
CA PRO A 6 -2.13 78.38 -11.14
C PRO A 6 -3.20 77.87 -12.15
N ALA A 7 -3.60 76.62 -11.92
CA ALA A 7 -4.98 76.12 -11.91
C ALA A 7 -5.63 75.57 -13.20
N ALA A 8 -5.78 74.24 -13.14
CA ALA A 8 -7.07 73.54 -13.05
C ALA A 8 -7.77 73.04 -14.34
N ALA A 9 -8.24 71.80 -14.15
CA ALA A 9 -9.56 71.28 -14.52
C ALA A 9 -9.69 70.39 -15.77
N ARG A 10 -10.07 69.15 -15.45
CA ARG A 10 -11.26 68.42 -15.94
C ARG A 10 -11.21 67.70 -17.31
N ARG A 11 -11.56 66.41 -17.17
CA ARG A 11 -12.51 65.58 -17.95
C ARG A 11 -11.98 64.86 -19.19
N HIS A 12 -12.12 63.53 -19.08
CA HIS A 12 -12.60 62.53 -20.04
C HIS A 12 -12.38 62.80 -21.53
N LEU A 13 -11.76 61.86 -22.24
CA LEU A 13 -12.43 60.80 -23.01
C LEU A 13 -11.37 60.08 -23.86
N ALA A 14 -11.60 58.79 -24.14
CA ALA A 14 -11.29 58.14 -25.41
C ALA A 14 -9.80 57.96 -25.81
N VAL A 15 -9.35 56.95 -26.53
CA VAL A 15 -9.82 55.63 -26.99
C VAL A 15 -8.64 55.11 -27.82
N LEU A 16 -8.29 53.84 -27.61
CA LEU A 16 -7.71 52.89 -28.58
C LEU A 16 -6.36 53.15 -29.30
N LEU A 17 -5.64 52.00 -29.41
CA LEU A 17 -4.73 51.58 -30.49
C LEU A 17 -3.34 52.27 -30.53
N ALA A 18 -2.22 51.59 -30.75
CA ALA A 18 -1.89 50.19 -30.96
C ALA A 18 -0.35 50.09 -30.98
N ALA A 19 0.15 48.88 -30.66
CA ALA A 19 1.35 48.24 -31.20
C ALA A 19 2.74 48.88 -30.98
N GLY A 20 3.64 48.06 -30.43
CA GLY A 20 5.06 48.14 -30.77
C GLY A 20 6.04 47.73 -29.67
N ALA A 21 6.26 46.42 -29.54
CA ALA A 21 7.55 45.75 -29.34
C ALA A 21 8.62 46.43 -28.43
N LEU A 22 8.92 45.89 -27.25
CA LEU A 22 9.91 44.81 -26.97
C LEU A 22 11.10 45.39 -26.17
N LEU A 23 11.18 45.07 -24.88
CA LEU A 23 12.29 44.33 -24.22
C LEU A 23 12.36 44.59 -22.69
N THR A 24 12.18 43.49 -21.96
CA THR A 24 12.88 43.08 -20.73
C THR A 24 12.79 43.94 -19.47
N ALA A 25 11.98 43.49 -18.52
CA ALA A 25 12.39 43.42 -17.12
C ALA A 25 11.70 42.23 -16.43
N CYS A 26 12.53 41.38 -15.83
CA CYS A 26 12.19 40.15 -15.14
C CYS A 26 11.30 40.40 -13.91
N THR A 27 10.27 39.58 -13.77
CA THR A 27 9.79 39.12 -12.46
C THR A 27 9.11 37.78 -12.68
N SER A 28 9.90 36.74 -12.50
CA SER A 28 9.46 35.36 -12.31
C SER A 28 8.70 35.26 -10.99
N GLY A 29 7.43 35.64 -11.01
CA GLY A 29 6.46 35.22 -10.02
C GLY A 29 5.92 33.88 -10.47
N ALA A 30 6.52 32.79 -10.00
CA ALA A 30 5.80 31.52 -9.95
C ALA A 30 4.67 31.74 -8.94
N GLU A 31 3.46 31.94 -9.44
CA GLU A 31 2.27 31.85 -8.59
C GLU A 31 2.30 30.49 -7.89
N PRO A 32 1.99 30.41 -6.59
CA PRO A 32 1.82 29.13 -5.92
C PRO A 32 0.77 28.36 -6.71
N ARG A 33 1.10 27.15 -7.20
CA ARG A 33 0.07 26.24 -7.68
C ARG A 33 -0.84 26.00 -6.49
N GLU A 34 -2.04 26.56 -6.51
CA GLU A 34 -3.11 26.13 -5.62
C GLU A 34 -3.18 24.60 -5.73
N ASP A 35 -3.07 23.91 -4.59
CA ASP A 35 -3.36 22.48 -4.50
C ASP A 35 -4.82 22.30 -4.89
N THR A 36 -5.08 22.06 -6.17
CA THR A 36 -6.41 21.71 -6.66
C THR A 36 -6.79 20.37 -6.07
N ASP A 37 -7.95 20.29 -5.41
CA ASP A 37 -8.45 19.03 -4.82
C ASP A 37 -8.41 17.94 -5.92
N PRO A 38 -7.66 16.83 -5.72
CA PRO A 38 -7.50 15.79 -6.72
C PRO A 38 -8.84 15.12 -7.11
N HIS A 39 -9.87 15.30 -6.28
CA HIS A 39 -11.23 14.83 -6.54
C HIS A 39 -12.11 15.86 -7.27
N THR A 40 -11.58 17.00 -7.70
CA THR A 40 -12.35 17.96 -8.50
C THR A 40 -12.73 17.34 -9.85
N ALA A 41 -14.01 17.38 -10.20
CA ALA A 41 -14.50 16.87 -11.48
C ALA A 41 -14.13 17.82 -12.63
N GLU A 42 -13.53 17.27 -13.69
CA GLU A 42 -13.07 18.02 -14.86
C GLU A 42 -13.54 17.32 -16.15
N PRO A 43 -14.14 18.03 -17.12
CA PRO A 43 -14.53 17.44 -18.40
C PRO A 43 -13.34 16.76 -19.10
N GLY A 44 -13.54 15.53 -19.59
CA GLY A 44 -12.49 14.75 -20.25
C GLY A 44 -11.48 14.09 -19.31
N THR A 45 -11.66 14.20 -17.99
CA THR A 45 -10.85 13.47 -16.99
C THR A 45 -11.71 12.44 -16.26
N LEU A 46 -11.20 11.21 -16.13
CA LEU A 46 -11.80 10.18 -15.28
C LEU A 46 -10.99 10.03 -13.99
N ARG A 47 -11.63 10.28 -12.84
CA ARG A 47 -11.07 9.99 -11.51
C ARG A 47 -11.29 8.51 -11.21
N VAL A 48 -10.22 7.75 -11.08
CA VAL A 48 -10.29 6.28 -10.97
C VAL A 48 -9.77 5.83 -9.62
N LEU A 49 -10.60 5.16 -8.82
CA LEU A 49 -10.10 4.43 -7.65
C LEU A 49 -9.44 3.13 -8.15
N ALA A 50 -8.13 3.04 -8.06
CA ALA A 50 -7.32 2.02 -8.74
C ALA A 50 -6.56 1.15 -7.74
N SER A 51 -6.40 -0.15 -8.02
CA SER A 51 -5.47 -0.97 -7.23
C SER A 51 -4.02 -0.54 -7.47
N SER A 52 -3.23 -0.49 -6.39
CA SER A 52 -1.89 0.11 -6.34
C SER A 52 -0.88 -0.40 -7.39
N GLU A 53 -1.01 -1.66 -7.81
CA GLU A 53 -0.15 -2.27 -8.81
C GLU A 53 -0.39 -1.74 -10.22
N LEU A 54 -1.45 -0.96 -10.46
CA LEU A 54 -1.68 -0.23 -11.71
C LEU A 54 -0.83 1.05 -11.83
N SER A 55 0.09 1.29 -10.90
CA SER A 55 1.04 2.42 -10.96
C SER A 55 2.06 2.29 -12.09
N ASP A 56 2.29 1.08 -12.62
CA ASP A 56 3.15 0.81 -13.77
C ASP A 56 2.45 1.03 -15.13
N MET A 57 1.18 1.44 -15.14
CA MET A 57 0.38 1.60 -16.36
C MET A 57 0.51 3.00 -17.00
N THR A 58 1.39 3.87 -16.52
CA THR A 58 1.52 5.25 -17.01
C THR A 58 1.66 5.33 -18.55
N PRO A 59 2.51 4.54 -19.23
CA PRO A 59 2.59 4.60 -20.70
C PRO A 59 1.30 4.15 -21.39
N VAL A 60 0.52 3.26 -20.75
CA VAL A 60 -0.79 2.86 -21.26
C VAL A 60 -1.79 3.99 -21.10
N PHE A 61 -1.79 4.71 -19.98
CA PHE A 61 -2.66 5.85 -19.76
C PHE A 61 -2.40 6.98 -20.76
N GLU A 62 -1.13 7.30 -21.04
CA GLU A 62 -0.74 8.26 -22.08
C GLU A 62 -1.26 7.84 -23.46
N ARG A 63 -1.17 6.54 -23.77
CA ARG A 63 -1.70 6.00 -25.03
C ARG A 63 -3.22 6.11 -25.10
N ILE A 64 -3.92 5.80 -24.02
CA ILE A 64 -5.38 5.92 -23.94
C ILE A 64 -5.82 7.38 -24.10
N GLU A 65 -5.13 8.32 -23.47
CA GLU A 65 -5.42 9.74 -23.62
C GLU A 65 -5.27 10.18 -25.08
N LYS A 66 -4.20 9.73 -25.75
CA LYS A 66 -4.00 10.01 -27.18
C LYS A 66 -5.09 9.43 -28.07
N ASP A 67 -5.52 8.19 -27.79
CA ASP A 67 -6.46 7.46 -28.65
C ASP A 67 -7.92 7.87 -28.40
N THR A 68 -8.25 8.36 -27.19
CA THR A 68 -9.63 8.65 -26.77
C THR A 68 -9.89 10.11 -26.44
N GLY A 69 -8.86 10.90 -26.14
CA GLY A 69 -8.99 12.25 -25.57
C GLY A 69 -9.43 12.26 -24.10
N VAL A 70 -9.37 11.11 -23.40
CA VAL A 70 -9.74 10.99 -21.98
C VAL A 70 -8.48 10.83 -21.13
N THR A 71 -8.26 11.74 -20.18
CA THR A 71 -7.18 11.64 -19.20
C THR A 71 -7.62 10.75 -18.03
N LEU A 72 -6.81 9.75 -17.68
CA LEU A 72 -7.03 8.93 -16.49
C LEU A 72 -6.29 9.53 -15.29
N ARG A 73 -7.00 9.79 -14.19
CA ARG A 73 -6.45 10.28 -12.92
C ARG A 73 -6.65 9.22 -11.83
N PRO A 74 -5.71 8.28 -11.67
CA PRO A 74 -5.84 7.22 -10.68
C PRO A 74 -5.54 7.73 -9.26
N THR A 75 -6.31 7.23 -8.29
CA THR A 75 -5.98 7.23 -6.87
C THR A 75 -5.74 5.79 -6.45
N TYR A 76 -4.51 5.48 -6.08
CA TYR A 76 -4.07 4.13 -5.79
C TYR A 76 -4.42 3.69 -4.37
N SER A 77 -4.92 2.47 -4.21
CA SER A 77 -5.28 1.87 -2.93
C SER A 77 -5.08 0.35 -2.95
N GLY A 78 -5.09 -0.28 -1.77
CA GLY A 78 -5.27 -1.74 -1.67
C GLY A 78 -6.65 -2.13 -2.20
N THR A 79 -6.77 -3.30 -2.83
CA THR A 79 -8.05 -3.72 -3.41
C THR A 79 -9.15 -3.83 -2.36
N LEU A 80 -8.88 -4.39 -1.18
CA LEU A 80 -9.89 -4.54 -0.14
C LEU A 80 -10.24 -3.18 0.51
N ASP A 81 -9.23 -2.32 0.72
CA ASP A 81 -9.43 -0.94 1.16
C ASP A 81 -10.35 -0.17 0.20
N ALA A 82 -10.14 -0.32 -1.11
CA ALA A 82 -10.99 0.28 -2.14
C ALA A 82 -12.44 -0.25 -2.07
N VAL A 83 -12.63 -1.54 -1.78
CA VAL A 83 -13.96 -2.12 -1.56
C VAL A 83 -14.62 -1.54 -0.31
N ASP A 84 -13.87 -1.28 0.77
CA ASP A 84 -14.41 -0.59 1.96
C ASP A 84 -14.81 0.86 1.68
N ILE A 85 -14.01 1.59 0.90
CA ILE A 85 -14.35 2.96 0.46
C ILE A 85 -15.67 2.96 -0.35
N LEU A 86 -15.88 1.96 -1.21
CA LEU A 86 -17.12 1.78 -1.96
C LEU A 86 -18.30 1.42 -1.03
N ALA A 87 -18.12 0.43 -0.16
CA ALA A 87 -19.15 -0.08 0.75
C ALA A 87 -19.64 0.99 1.75
N THR A 88 -18.75 1.89 2.17
CA THR A 88 -19.06 2.99 3.10
C THR A 88 -19.58 4.24 2.40
N GLY A 89 -19.70 4.23 1.07
CA GLY A 89 -20.16 5.38 0.27
C GLY A 89 -19.15 6.51 0.14
N LYS A 90 -17.93 6.36 0.69
CA LYS A 90 -16.86 7.36 0.60
C LYS A 90 -16.35 7.59 -0.83
N ALA A 91 -16.64 6.67 -1.76
CA ALA A 91 -16.32 6.82 -3.18
C ALA A 91 -17.26 7.78 -3.92
N ASP A 92 -18.50 7.97 -3.42
CA ASP A 92 -19.54 8.69 -4.15
C ASP A 92 -19.14 10.16 -4.36
N GLY A 93 -19.23 10.63 -5.61
CA GLY A 93 -18.86 11.99 -6.00
C GLY A 93 -17.35 12.26 -6.07
N ARG A 94 -16.50 11.36 -5.55
CA ARG A 94 -15.03 11.47 -5.57
C ARG A 94 -14.38 10.74 -6.74
N TYR A 95 -15.00 9.67 -7.21
CA TYR A 95 -14.50 8.84 -8.31
C TYR A 95 -15.60 8.61 -9.34
N ASP A 96 -15.17 8.39 -10.59
CA ASP A 96 -16.02 8.14 -11.74
C ASP A 96 -16.03 6.65 -12.13
N ALA A 97 -14.91 5.98 -11.86
CA ALA A 97 -14.68 4.56 -12.14
C ALA A 97 -13.87 3.91 -11.02
N VAL A 98 -13.93 2.58 -10.98
CA VAL A 98 -13.03 1.75 -10.17
C VAL A 98 -12.28 0.79 -11.10
N TRP A 99 -10.99 0.59 -10.83
CA TRP A 99 -10.16 -0.36 -11.55
C TRP A 99 -9.37 -1.21 -10.55
N LEU A 100 -9.98 -2.32 -10.12
CA LEU A 100 -9.40 -3.20 -9.12
C LEU A 100 -8.63 -4.34 -9.78
N SER A 101 -7.75 -5.01 -9.05
CA SER A 101 -7.13 -6.27 -9.51
C SER A 101 -8.15 -7.39 -9.76
N SER A 102 -9.19 -7.45 -8.92
CA SER A 102 -10.36 -8.32 -9.08
C SER A 102 -11.54 -7.68 -8.36
N ASN A 103 -12.75 -7.89 -8.90
CA ASN A 103 -14.00 -7.53 -8.23
C ASN A 103 -14.62 -8.70 -7.44
N ASP A 104 -13.94 -9.83 -7.30
CA ASP A 104 -14.53 -11.02 -6.64
C ASP A 104 -14.92 -10.74 -5.18
N TYR A 105 -14.02 -10.13 -4.39
CA TYR A 105 -14.35 -9.73 -3.01
C TYR A 105 -15.41 -8.61 -2.97
N LEU A 106 -15.37 -7.67 -3.93
CA LEU A 106 -16.38 -6.61 -4.07
C LEU A 106 -17.78 -7.22 -4.23
N ARG A 107 -17.94 -8.26 -5.06
CA ARG A 107 -19.21 -8.95 -5.30
C ARG A 107 -19.76 -9.66 -4.07
N LEU A 108 -18.91 -10.04 -3.12
CA LEU A 108 -19.33 -10.63 -1.85
C LEU A 108 -19.96 -9.60 -0.89
N ARG A 109 -19.87 -8.30 -1.20
CA ARG A 109 -20.37 -7.21 -0.35
C ARG A 109 -21.45 -6.41 -1.09
N PRO A 110 -22.74 -6.64 -0.78
CA PRO A 110 -23.85 -5.96 -1.47
C PRO A 110 -23.70 -4.43 -1.53
N ALA A 111 -23.31 -3.80 -0.42
CA ALA A 111 -23.12 -2.35 -0.35
C ALA A 111 -22.03 -1.80 -1.31
N ALA A 112 -21.04 -2.62 -1.70
CA ALA A 112 -20.04 -2.25 -2.70
C ALA A 112 -20.46 -2.71 -4.11
N ALA A 113 -21.04 -3.91 -4.24
CA ALA A 113 -21.54 -4.45 -5.50
C ALA A 113 -22.58 -3.52 -6.15
N ASP A 114 -23.51 -2.99 -5.36
CA ASP A 114 -24.55 -2.06 -5.83
C ASP A 114 -23.98 -0.73 -6.36
N LYS A 115 -22.70 -0.42 -6.10
CA LYS A 115 -22.02 0.77 -6.60
C LYS A 115 -21.49 0.60 -8.02
N VAL A 116 -21.37 -0.62 -8.54
CA VAL A 116 -20.79 -0.91 -9.85
C VAL A 116 -21.90 -1.22 -10.86
N VAL A 117 -21.88 -0.55 -12.01
CA VAL A 117 -22.93 -0.68 -13.05
C VAL A 117 -22.44 -1.46 -14.27
N SER A 118 -21.14 -1.40 -14.55
CA SER A 118 -20.50 -2.15 -15.62
C SER A 118 -19.14 -2.64 -15.19
N GLU A 119 -18.68 -3.73 -15.77
CA GLU A 119 -17.35 -4.30 -15.54
C GLU A 119 -16.79 -4.78 -16.88
N THR A 120 -15.56 -4.40 -17.19
CA THR A 120 -14.87 -4.87 -18.39
C THR A 120 -13.47 -5.35 -18.00
N PRO A 121 -13.22 -6.68 -17.99
CA PRO A 121 -11.88 -7.22 -17.80
C PRO A 121 -10.91 -6.69 -18.85
N VAL A 122 -9.73 -6.24 -18.42
CA VAL A 122 -8.76 -5.58 -19.31
C VAL A 122 -7.52 -6.45 -19.55
N MET A 123 -7.10 -7.21 -18.56
CA MET A 123 -5.83 -7.96 -18.55
C MET A 123 -5.87 -8.96 -17.42
N SER A 124 -4.99 -9.96 -17.41
CA SER A 124 -4.95 -10.92 -16.30
C SER A 124 -3.56 -11.21 -15.77
N SER A 125 -3.50 -11.59 -14.49
CA SER A 125 -2.28 -12.11 -13.88
C SER A 125 -2.61 -13.10 -12.77
N PRO A 126 -2.20 -14.38 -12.89
CA PRO A 126 -2.34 -15.33 -11.80
C PRO A 126 -1.43 -14.96 -10.63
N VAL A 127 -1.84 -15.31 -9.41
CA VAL A 127 -0.89 -15.37 -8.29
C VAL A 127 0.04 -16.57 -8.47
N ALA A 128 1.31 -16.35 -8.18
CA ALA A 128 2.40 -17.29 -8.38
C ALA A 128 3.43 -17.13 -7.25
N ILE A 129 4.44 -18.00 -7.25
CA ILE A 129 5.61 -17.87 -6.39
C ILE A 129 6.84 -17.60 -7.25
N GLY A 130 7.52 -16.48 -6.99
CA GLY A 130 8.83 -16.18 -7.54
C GLY A 130 9.89 -16.62 -6.56
N VAL A 131 10.64 -17.65 -6.89
CA VAL A 131 11.65 -18.24 -6.00
C VAL A 131 13.03 -17.89 -6.52
N LYS A 132 13.96 -17.47 -5.67
CA LYS A 132 15.36 -17.27 -6.08
C LYS A 132 15.86 -18.50 -6.81
N THR A 133 16.49 -18.35 -7.98
CA THR A 133 16.90 -19.49 -8.81
C THR A 133 17.79 -20.48 -8.06
N ALA A 134 18.74 -19.98 -7.26
CA ALA A 134 19.58 -20.82 -6.40
C ALA A 134 18.77 -21.62 -5.35
N THR A 135 17.65 -21.09 -4.88
CA THR A 135 16.75 -21.79 -3.96
C THR A 135 15.97 -22.88 -4.68
N VAL A 136 15.51 -22.64 -5.92
CA VAL A 136 14.87 -23.70 -6.76
C VAL A 136 15.81 -24.88 -6.95
N GLU A 137 17.07 -24.60 -7.31
CA GLU A 137 18.13 -25.62 -7.47
C GLU A 137 18.39 -26.37 -6.16
N ARG A 138 18.53 -25.64 -5.03
CA ARG A 138 18.73 -26.22 -3.69
C ARG A 138 17.57 -27.11 -3.27
N LEU A 139 16.34 -26.78 -3.65
CA LEU A 139 15.14 -27.57 -3.36
C LEU A 139 14.98 -28.76 -4.33
N GLY A 140 15.74 -28.80 -5.43
CA GLY A 140 15.60 -29.80 -6.48
C GLY A 140 14.26 -29.72 -7.19
N TRP A 141 13.65 -28.54 -7.22
CA TRP A 141 12.34 -28.34 -7.80
C TRP A 141 12.40 -28.27 -9.32
N LYS A 142 11.45 -28.95 -9.96
CA LYS A 142 11.10 -28.72 -11.37
C LYS A 142 9.93 -27.74 -11.40
N PRO A 143 10.11 -26.49 -11.87
CA PRO A 143 9.09 -25.45 -11.80
C PRO A 143 7.68 -25.90 -12.23
N GLU A 144 7.59 -26.71 -13.28
CA GLU A 144 6.33 -27.23 -13.83
C GLU A 144 5.61 -28.26 -12.95
N GLU A 145 6.30 -28.85 -11.98
CA GLU A 145 5.78 -29.89 -11.08
C GLU A 145 5.50 -29.37 -9.65
N VAL A 146 5.89 -28.14 -9.33
CA VAL A 146 5.72 -27.57 -7.97
C VAL A 146 4.24 -27.35 -7.67
N THR A 147 3.81 -27.72 -6.46
CA THR A 147 2.46 -27.54 -5.92
C THR A 147 2.49 -26.66 -4.68
N TRP A 148 1.35 -26.07 -4.29
CA TRP A 148 1.24 -25.35 -3.02
C TRP A 148 1.59 -26.24 -1.82
N SER A 149 1.23 -27.53 -1.87
CA SER A 149 1.66 -28.51 -0.86
C SER A 149 3.18 -28.71 -0.82
N ALA A 150 3.88 -28.63 -1.95
CA ALA A 150 5.34 -28.70 -1.98
C ALA A 150 5.97 -27.43 -1.38
N VAL A 151 5.38 -26.26 -1.65
CA VAL A 151 5.79 -24.98 -1.04
C VAL A 151 5.61 -25.03 0.48
N GLU A 152 4.44 -25.42 0.97
CA GLU A 152 4.17 -25.57 2.42
C GLU A 152 5.16 -26.54 3.07
N LYS A 153 5.44 -27.69 2.44
CA LYS A 153 6.45 -28.62 2.94
C LYS A 153 7.84 -27.97 3.03
N ALA A 154 8.28 -27.22 2.03
CA ALA A 154 9.58 -26.55 2.06
C ALA A 154 9.67 -25.49 3.16
N VAL A 155 8.57 -24.79 3.43
CA VAL A 155 8.48 -23.84 4.56
C VAL A 155 8.55 -24.58 5.89
N ARG A 156 7.71 -25.60 6.09
CA ARG A 156 7.66 -26.40 7.31
C ARG A 156 9.00 -27.08 7.62
N ASP A 157 9.70 -27.52 6.60
CA ASP A 157 11.03 -28.13 6.72
C ASP A 157 12.15 -27.08 6.93
N GLY A 158 11.81 -25.78 7.01
CA GLY A 158 12.75 -24.67 7.27
C GLY A 158 13.65 -24.30 6.09
N ARG A 159 13.28 -24.69 4.86
CA ARG A 159 14.11 -24.56 3.65
C ARG A 159 13.68 -23.44 2.71
N LEU A 160 12.58 -22.77 3.03
CA LEU A 160 12.00 -21.67 2.25
C LEU A 160 11.38 -20.63 3.18
N THR A 161 11.83 -19.38 3.07
CA THR A 161 11.12 -18.20 3.59
C THR A 161 10.51 -17.40 2.45
N TYR A 162 9.47 -16.62 2.72
CA TYR A 162 8.83 -15.83 1.67
C TYR A 162 8.30 -14.47 2.14
N GLY A 163 8.12 -13.57 1.17
CA GLY A 163 7.30 -12.37 1.31
C GLY A 163 5.92 -12.57 0.72
N MET A 164 4.90 -11.99 1.35
CA MET A 164 3.51 -12.01 0.89
C MET A 164 2.81 -10.75 1.38
N THR A 165 1.87 -10.20 0.61
CA THR A 165 1.11 -9.02 1.02
C THR A 165 0.10 -9.39 2.09
N ASP A 166 -0.33 -8.39 2.85
CA ASP A 166 -1.41 -8.54 3.82
C ASP A 166 -2.74 -8.89 3.10
N PRO A 167 -3.31 -10.09 3.31
CA PRO A 167 -4.58 -10.50 2.72
C PRO A 167 -5.76 -9.60 3.08
N ALA A 168 -5.76 -8.95 4.25
CA ALA A 168 -6.84 -8.08 4.67
C ALA A 168 -6.86 -6.75 3.89
N ARG A 169 -5.79 -6.44 3.16
CA ARG A 169 -5.65 -5.18 2.40
C ARG A 169 -5.45 -5.39 0.89
N SER A 170 -4.73 -6.44 0.52
CA SER A 170 -4.30 -6.70 -0.86
C SER A 170 -4.93 -7.96 -1.44
N ASN A 171 -5.41 -7.86 -2.68
CA ASN A 171 -5.97 -9.00 -3.39
C ASN A 171 -4.92 -10.07 -3.75
N SER A 172 -3.65 -9.73 -3.96
CA SER A 172 -2.61 -10.74 -4.21
C SER A 172 -2.41 -11.62 -2.97
N GLY A 173 -2.44 -11.01 -1.79
CA GLY A 173 -2.38 -11.68 -0.51
C GLY A 173 -3.62 -12.55 -0.30
N PHE A 174 -4.80 -11.99 -0.52
CA PHE A 174 -6.04 -12.74 -0.38
C PHE A 174 -6.17 -13.90 -1.36
N SER A 175 -5.83 -13.69 -2.62
CA SER A 175 -5.79 -14.73 -3.66
C SER A 175 -4.78 -15.83 -3.33
N THR A 176 -3.63 -15.48 -2.75
CA THR A 176 -2.65 -16.47 -2.26
C THR A 176 -3.19 -17.25 -1.07
N LEU A 177 -3.83 -16.57 -0.11
CA LEU A 177 -4.47 -17.21 1.04
C LEU A 177 -5.53 -18.23 0.61
N VAL A 178 -6.39 -17.85 -0.34
CA VAL A 178 -7.38 -18.73 -0.97
C VAL A 178 -6.70 -19.91 -1.67
N ALA A 179 -5.69 -19.65 -2.51
CA ALA A 179 -5.02 -20.69 -3.29
C ALA A 179 -4.36 -21.75 -2.40
N VAL A 180 -3.65 -21.31 -1.36
CA VAL A 180 -3.00 -22.20 -0.40
C VAL A 180 -4.06 -22.95 0.43
N ALA A 181 -5.10 -22.28 0.94
CA ALA A 181 -6.18 -22.94 1.68
C ALA A 181 -6.89 -24.02 0.85
N SER A 182 -7.21 -23.74 -0.42
CA SER A 182 -7.81 -24.70 -1.35
C SER A 182 -6.91 -25.91 -1.56
N ALA A 183 -5.61 -25.69 -1.79
CA ALA A 183 -4.67 -26.77 -2.01
C ALA A 183 -4.43 -27.64 -0.77
N LEU A 184 -4.33 -27.02 0.41
CA LEU A 184 -4.04 -27.73 1.67
C LEU A 184 -5.26 -28.44 2.25
N SER A 185 -6.48 -27.95 1.98
CA SER A 185 -7.74 -28.65 2.31
C SER A 185 -8.04 -29.81 1.36
N GLY A 186 -7.54 -29.75 0.12
CA GLY A 186 -7.89 -30.67 -0.96
C GLY A 186 -9.25 -30.37 -1.58
N ALA A 187 -9.78 -29.15 -1.38
CA ALA A 187 -11.04 -28.72 -1.95
C ALA A 187 -11.02 -28.80 -3.49
N GLN A 188 -12.10 -29.35 -4.06
CA GLN A 188 -12.27 -29.42 -5.52
C GLN A 188 -13.18 -28.31 -6.07
N SER A 189 -13.94 -27.66 -5.19
CA SER A 189 -14.85 -26.54 -5.44
C SER A 189 -14.41 -25.30 -4.65
N ALA A 190 -15.23 -24.24 -4.66
CA ALA A 190 -15.08 -23.12 -3.75
C ALA A 190 -15.01 -23.61 -2.30
N LEU A 191 -14.16 -22.94 -1.52
CA LEU A 191 -13.94 -23.26 -0.11
C LEU A 191 -15.24 -23.15 0.70
N THR A 192 -15.39 -24.06 1.64
CA THR A 192 -16.38 -23.99 2.73
C THR A 192 -15.68 -23.75 4.06
N ASP A 193 -16.42 -23.39 5.10
CA ASP A 193 -15.87 -23.23 6.46
C ASP A 193 -15.18 -24.53 6.95
N ALA A 194 -15.69 -25.69 6.55
CA ALA A 194 -15.07 -26.98 6.87
C ALA A 194 -13.72 -27.19 6.18
N ASP A 195 -13.57 -26.71 4.94
CA ASP A 195 -12.30 -26.75 4.21
C ASP A 195 -11.26 -25.83 4.85
N VAL A 196 -11.68 -24.63 5.28
CA VAL A 196 -10.85 -23.68 6.01
C VAL A 196 -10.34 -24.30 7.32
N ALA A 197 -11.25 -24.87 8.12
CA ALA A 197 -10.88 -25.56 9.36
C ALA A 197 -9.92 -26.73 9.12
N LYS A 198 -10.13 -27.51 8.05
CA LYS A 198 -9.26 -28.63 7.67
C LYS A 198 -7.86 -28.17 7.24
N ALA A 199 -7.74 -27.04 6.53
CA ALA A 199 -6.47 -26.48 6.11
C ALA A 199 -5.68 -25.85 7.28
N GLY A 200 -6.38 -25.36 8.31
CA GLY A 200 -5.85 -24.58 9.42
C GLY A 200 -4.48 -25.04 9.98
N PRO A 201 -4.30 -26.30 10.38
CA PRO A 201 -3.01 -26.77 10.91
C PRO A 201 -1.84 -26.59 9.95
N ARG A 202 -2.02 -26.90 8.66
CA ARG A 202 -0.96 -26.74 7.64
C ARG A 202 -0.78 -25.28 7.23
N MET A 203 -1.85 -24.49 7.29
CA MET A 203 -1.78 -23.05 7.10
C MET A 203 -0.90 -22.39 8.18
N ARG A 204 -1.02 -22.82 9.45
CA ARG A 204 -0.15 -22.31 10.54
C ARG A 204 1.33 -22.59 10.26
N GLU A 205 1.66 -23.78 9.75
CA GLU A 205 3.04 -24.10 9.38
C GLU A 205 3.52 -23.26 8.19
N PHE A 206 2.68 -23.06 7.17
CA PHE A 206 2.98 -22.20 6.03
C PHE A 206 3.30 -20.75 6.46
N PHE A 207 2.49 -20.16 7.32
CA PHE A 207 2.69 -18.75 7.73
C PHE A 207 3.89 -18.51 8.66
N ARG A 208 4.49 -19.55 9.23
CA ARG A 208 5.80 -19.44 9.91
C ARG A 208 6.94 -19.05 8.96
N GLY A 209 6.79 -19.33 7.67
CA GLY A 209 7.76 -18.98 6.63
C GLY A 209 7.71 -17.53 6.18
N GLN A 210 6.66 -16.78 6.52
CA GLN A 210 6.51 -15.40 6.07
C GLN A 210 7.47 -14.49 6.84
N ARG A 211 8.41 -13.86 6.12
CA ARG A 211 9.42 -12.95 6.69
C ARG A 211 9.25 -11.51 6.23
N LEU A 212 8.39 -11.27 5.25
CA LEU A 212 8.12 -9.94 4.72
C LEU A 212 6.62 -9.77 4.43
N THR A 213 6.07 -8.61 4.80
CA THR A 213 4.68 -8.23 4.53
C THR A 213 4.58 -6.76 4.10
N SER A 214 3.52 -6.44 3.36
CA SER A 214 3.16 -5.08 2.95
C SER A 214 1.68 -5.01 2.59
N GLY A 215 1.08 -3.83 2.72
CA GLY A 215 -0.30 -3.58 2.28
C GLY A 215 -0.49 -3.60 0.75
N SER A 216 0.58 -3.67 -0.04
CA SER A 216 0.48 -3.67 -1.51
C SER A 216 1.49 -4.56 -2.22
N SER A 217 1.12 -5.05 -3.40
CA SER A 217 1.95 -5.91 -4.25
C SER A 217 3.22 -5.22 -4.72
N GLY A 218 3.15 -3.95 -5.15
CA GLY A 218 4.30 -3.19 -5.64
C GLY A 218 5.28 -2.84 -4.52
N TRP A 219 4.76 -2.39 -3.37
CA TRP A 219 5.60 -2.09 -2.21
C TRP A 219 6.29 -3.32 -1.65
N LEU A 220 5.60 -4.47 -1.61
CA LEU A 220 6.23 -5.74 -1.24
C LEU A 220 7.39 -6.10 -2.17
N ALA A 221 7.22 -5.92 -3.48
CA ALA A 221 8.26 -6.20 -4.46
C ALA A 221 9.50 -5.30 -4.24
N SER A 222 9.29 -4.00 -4.01
CA SER A 222 10.38 -3.06 -3.69
C SER A 222 11.10 -3.43 -2.39
N ALA A 223 10.36 -3.84 -1.35
CA ALA A 223 10.94 -4.29 -0.09
C ALA A 223 11.72 -5.60 -0.27
N PHE A 224 11.19 -6.55 -1.04
CA PHE A 224 11.87 -7.81 -1.36
C PHE A 224 13.18 -7.58 -2.12
N ALA A 225 13.21 -6.63 -3.07
CA ALA A 225 14.42 -6.28 -3.82
C ALA A 225 15.58 -5.80 -2.92
N ARG A 226 15.27 -5.22 -1.75
CA ARG A 226 16.25 -4.77 -0.75
C ARG A 226 16.68 -5.88 0.23
N ARG A 227 15.93 -6.99 0.29
CA ARG A 227 16.11 -8.07 1.28
C ARG A 227 16.85 -9.27 0.67
N GLY A 228 18.06 -9.53 1.16
CA GLY A 228 18.89 -10.66 0.71
C GLY A 228 18.49 -12.01 1.35
N ASP A 229 17.79 -11.97 2.48
CA ASP A 229 17.52 -13.07 3.40
C ASP A 229 16.18 -13.79 3.18
N VAL A 230 15.31 -13.26 2.30
CA VAL A 230 14.02 -13.87 1.96
C VAL A 230 14.14 -14.70 0.68
N ASP A 231 13.79 -15.99 0.70
CA ASP A 231 14.02 -16.90 -0.43
C ASP A 231 13.07 -16.70 -1.62
N ALA A 232 11.82 -16.31 -1.36
CA ALA A 232 10.76 -16.22 -2.35
C ALA A 232 9.79 -15.06 -2.13
N LEU A 233 9.01 -14.76 -3.17
CA LEU A 233 7.98 -13.73 -3.18
C LEU A 233 6.68 -14.31 -3.73
N LEU A 234 5.60 -14.24 -2.96
CA LEU A 234 4.25 -14.57 -3.40
C LEU A 234 3.57 -13.30 -3.90
N ASN A 235 3.26 -13.26 -5.20
CA ASN A 235 2.70 -12.08 -5.85
C ASN A 235 2.07 -12.46 -7.20
N TYR A 236 1.54 -11.47 -7.92
CA TYR A 236 1.13 -11.63 -9.30
C TYR A 236 2.31 -12.02 -10.19
N GLU A 237 2.10 -12.97 -11.12
CA GLU A 237 3.07 -13.33 -12.16
C GLU A 237 3.68 -12.09 -12.82
N SER A 238 2.84 -11.11 -13.20
CA SER A 238 3.28 -9.86 -13.82
C SER A 238 4.33 -9.08 -13.00
N VAL A 239 4.22 -9.09 -11.68
CA VAL A 239 5.18 -8.44 -10.78
C VAL A 239 6.46 -9.28 -10.65
N LEU A 240 6.32 -10.60 -10.61
CA LEU A 240 7.44 -11.52 -10.43
C LEU A 240 8.35 -11.57 -11.66
N GLU A 241 7.78 -11.47 -12.87
CA GLU A 241 8.54 -11.42 -14.13
C GLU A 241 9.46 -10.20 -14.25
N GLY A 242 9.21 -9.15 -13.46
CA GLY A 242 10.13 -8.01 -13.33
C GLY A 242 11.48 -8.37 -12.68
N PHE A 243 11.58 -9.53 -12.02
CA PHE A 243 12.79 -9.97 -11.33
C PHE A 243 13.57 -11.02 -12.11
N LYS A 244 14.70 -10.63 -12.69
CA LYS A 244 15.61 -11.55 -13.41
C LYS A 244 16.21 -12.66 -12.54
N SER A 245 16.27 -12.46 -11.22
CA SER A 245 16.85 -13.41 -10.27
C SER A 245 15.84 -14.44 -9.73
N LEU A 246 14.57 -14.33 -10.13
CA LEU A 246 13.51 -15.23 -9.69
C LEU A 246 13.14 -16.18 -10.82
N THR A 247 12.88 -17.43 -10.43
CA THR A 247 12.16 -18.38 -11.24
C THR A 247 10.69 -18.29 -10.86
N VAL A 248 9.86 -17.84 -11.80
CA VAL A 248 8.41 -17.71 -11.59
C VAL A 248 7.74 -19.06 -11.76
N ILE A 249 7.01 -19.47 -10.73
CA ILE A 249 6.36 -20.78 -10.64
C ILE A 249 4.87 -20.55 -10.40
N ARG A 250 4.05 -20.97 -11.38
CA ARG A 250 2.60 -21.11 -11.18
C ARG A 250 2.30 -22.53 -10.71
N PRO A 251 1.86 -22.74 -9.46
CA PRO A 251 1.71 -24.09 -8.90
C PRO A 251 0.75 -24.98 -9.69
N LYS A 252 1.14 -26.25 -9.85
CA LYS A 252 0.46 -27.25 -10.68
C LYS A 252 -0.94 -27.61 -10.18
N ASP A 253 -1.16 -27.53 -8.87
CA ASP A 253 -2.44 -27.82 -8.21
C ASP A 253 -3.44 -26.65 -8.29
N GLY A 254 -3.02 -25.48 -8.77
CA GLY A 254 -3.91 -24.41 -9.24
C GLY A 254 -3.46 -23.00 -8.86
N VAL A 255 -4.10 -22.01 -9.47
CA VAL A 255 -3.87 -20.57 -9.25
C VAL A 255 -5.19 -19.83 -9.09
N VAL A 256 -5.14 -18.66 -8.47
CA VAL A 256 -6.23 -17.66 -8.49
C VAL A 256 -5.76 -16.50 -9.36
N THR A 257 -6.59 -16.06 -10.29
CA THR A 257 -6.22 -15.09 -11.33
C THR A 257 -6.95 -13.77 -11.16
N ALA A 258 -6.18 -12.68 -11.05
CA ALA A 258 -6.68 -11.32 -11.15
C ALA A 258 -7.02 -10.98 -12.60
N ASP A 259 -8.17 -10.35 -12.86
CA ASP A 259 -8.73 -10.04 -14.18
C ASP A 259 -8.86 -8.53 -14.49
N TYR A 260 -8.44 -7.69 -13.54
CA TYR A 260 -8.29 -6.25 -13.67
C TYR A 260 -9.46 -5.53 -14.36
N PRO A 261 -10.71 -5.65 -13.86
CA PRO A 261 -11.86 -5.04 -14.50
C PRO A 261 -11.85 -3.52 -14.32
N LEU A 262 -12.02 -2.79 -15.42
CA LEU A 262 -12.41 -1.39 -15.39
C LEU A 262 -13.93 -1.31 -15.28
N SER A 263 -14.41 -0.61 -14.25
CA SER A 263 -15.81 -0.61 -13.84
C SER A 263 -16.35 0.81 -13.66
N SER A 264 -17.54 1.07 -14.17
CA SER A 264 -18.21 2.37 -13.97
C SER A 264 -19.03 2.39 -12.68
N LEU A 265 -19.05 3.55 -12.00
CA LEU A 265 -19.80 3.72 -10.76
C LEU A 265 -21.24 4.19 -10.99
N ALA A 266 -22.13 3.79 -10.09
CA ALA A 266 -23.56 4.14 -10.13
C ALA A 266 -23.79 5.65 -9.96
N ALA A 267 -23.00 6.29 -9.10
CA ALA A 267 -23.04 7.73 -8.85
C ALA A 267 -22.57 8.58 -10.06
N THR A 268 -21.88 7.97 -11.03
CA THR A 268 -21.32 8.66 -12.19
C THR A 268 -22.42 9.10 -13.18
N GLY A 269 -22.28 10.25 -13.82
CA GLY A 269 -23.24 10.72 -14.82
C GLY A 269 -23.23 9.87 -16.12
N PRO A 270 -24.32 9.86 -16.93
CA PRO A 270 -24.37 9.10 -18.18
C PRO A 270 -23.24 9.42 -19.17
N ALA A 271 -22.88 10.71 -19.32
CA ALA A 271 -21.81 11.13 -20.22
C ALA A 271 -20.43 10.61 -19.76
N THR A 272 -20.13 10.69 -18.46
CA THR A 272 -18.88 10.16 -17.91
C THR A 272 -18.83 8.63 -17.96
N ARG A 273 -19.96 7.94 -17.82
CA ARG A 273 -20.01 6.47 -18.04
C ARG A 273 -19.68 6.09 -19.48
N GLU A 274 -20.05 6.92 -20.44
CA GLU A 274 -19.67 6.74 -21.84
C GLU A 274 -18.16 6.91 -22.05
N ASP A 275 -17.52 7.83 -21.33
CA ASP A 275 -16.05 7.93 -21.30
C ASP A 275 -15.40 6.67 -20.72
N VAL A 276 -15.94 6.13 -19.62
CA VAL A 276 -15.46 4.85 -19.06
C VAL A 276 -15.57 3.72 -20.08
N ARG A 277 -16.70 3.62 -20.80
CA ARG A 277 -16.91 2.62 -21.87
C ARG A 277 -15.88 2.79 -22.99
N ARG A 278 -15.66 4.02 -23.47
CA ARG A 278 -14.69 4.34 -24.52
C ARG A 278 -13.26 3.98 -24.11
N VAL A 279 -12.88 4.27 -22.87
CA VAL A 279 -11.59 3.86 -22.30
C VAL A 279 -11.47 2.33 -22.25
N ALA A 280 -12.50 1.63 -21.75
CA ALA A 280 -12.51 0.17 -21.68
C ALA A 280 -12.35 -0.49 -23.06
N GLU A 281 -12.98 0.07 -24.09
CA GLU A 281 -12.82 -0.40 -25.48
C GLU A 281 -11.41 -0.14 -26.01
N ALA A 282 -10.86 1.05 -25.80
CA ALA A 282 -9.51 1.40 -26.22
C ALA A 282 -8.45 0.50 -25.57
N LEU A 283 -8.62 0.18 -24.28
CA LEU A 283 -7.77 -0.74 -23.53
C LEU A 283 -7.75 -2.16 -24.12
N ARG A 284 -8.83 -2.56 -24.81
CA ARG A 284 -8.98 -3.88 -25.44
C ARG A 284 -8.62 -3.89 -26.93
N THR A 285 -8.02 -2.82 -27.47
CA THR A 285 -7.49 -2.84 -28.84
C THR A 285 -6.19 -3.66 -28.91
N ASP A 286 -5.91 -4.29 -30.06
CA ASP A 286 -4.68 -5.06 -30.26
C ASP A 286 -3.40 -4.25 -30.02
N ALA A 287 -3.43 -2.94 -30.28
CA ALA A 287 -2.28 -2.07 -30.05
C ALA A 287 -2.04 -1.84 -28.55
N VAL A 288 -3.09 -1.56 -27.79
CA VAL A 288 -2.98 -1.32 -26.34
C VAL A 288 -2.73 -2.62 -25.58
N GLN A 289 -3.35 -3.73 -25.97
CA GLN A 289 -3.11 -5.04 -25.37
C GLN A 289 -1.65 -5.50 -25.54
N ARG A 290 -1.04 -5.22 -26.71
CA ARG A 290 0.41 -5.44 -26.92
C ARG A 290 1.26 -4.58 -25.99
N LEU A 291 0.95 -3.29 -25.89
CA LEU A 291 1.63 -2.39 -24.97
C LEU A 291 1.53 -2.87 -23.51
N ILE A 292 0.33 -3.28 -23.07
CA ILE A 292 0.09 -3.78 -21.71
C ILE A 292 0.97 -5.01 -21.44
N THR A 293 0.93 -6.02 -22.31
CA THR A 293 1.66 -7.27 -22.03
C THR A 293 3.18 -7.09 -22.11
N GLU A 294 3.67 -6.28 -23.05
CA GLU A 294 5.11 -6.01 -23.20
C GLU A 294 5.67 -5.14 -22.08
N HIS A 295 4.89 -4.16 -21.59
CA HIS A 295 5.35 -3.23 -20.58
C HIS A 295 5.16 -3.73 -19.14
N THR A 296 4.07 -4.46 -18.88
CA THR A 296 3.66 -4.82 -17.51
C THR A 296 3.65 -6.31 -17.25
N HIS A 297 3.96 -7.14 -18.25
CA HIS A 297 3.90 -8.61 -18.15
C HIS A 297 2.52 -9.18 -17.78
N ARG A 298 1.44 -8.38 -17.85
CA ARG A 298 0.08 -8.88 -17.69
C ARG A 298 -0.37 -9.59 -18.97
N ARG A 299 -1.14 -10.66 -18.81
CA ARG A 299 -1.63 -11.48 -19.91
C ARG A 299 -2.75 -10.74 -20.66
N PRO A 300 -2.73 -10.71 -21.99
CA PRO A 300 -3.78 -10.08 -22.78
C PRO A 300 -5.09 -10.87 -22.66
N VAL A 301 -6.22 -10.16 -22.65
CA VAL A 301 -7.58 -10.76 -22.68
C VAL A 301 -8.13 -10.86 -24.10
N VAL A 302 -7.38 -10.37 -25.08
CA VAL A 302 -7.73 -10.38 -26.50
C VAL A 302 -6.94 -11.47 -27.21
N ALA A 303 -7.65 -12.46 -27.76
CA ALA A 303 -7.05 -13.67 -28.31
C ALA A 303 -6.11 -13.45 -29.52
N SER A 304 -6.25 -12.34 -30.26
CA SER A 304 -5.36 -11.97 -31.36
C SER A 304 -3.98 -11.50 -30.88
N VAL A 305 -3.84 -11.13 -29.61
CA VAL A 305 -2.59 -10.67 -29.03
C VAL A 305 -1.94 -11.80 -28.22
N PRO A 306 -0.75 -12.29 -28.60
CA PRO A 306 -0.03 -13.26 -27.80
C PRO A 306 0.52 -12.61 -26.52
N PRO A 307 0.68 -13.35 -25.41
CA PRO A 307 1.42 -12.88 -24.25
C PRO A 307 2.86 -12.49 -24.62
N ALA A 308 3.44 -11.54 -23.90
CA ALA A 308 4.84 -11.16 -24.05
C ALA A 308 5.81 -12.34 -23.84
N ALA A 309 6.98 -12.24 -24.45
CA ALA A 309 8.05 -13.21 -24.28
C ALA A 309 8.43 -13.36 -22.79
N GLY A 310 8.66 -14.59 -22.34
CA GLY A 310 8.94 -14.92 -20.94
C GLY A 310 7.73 -15.50 -20.20
N LEU A 311 6.51 -15.08 -20.54
CA LEU A 311 5.30 -15.63 -19.94
C LEU A 311 5.05 -17.06 -20.40
N ASP A 312 5.02 -18.00 -19.44
CA ASP A 312 4.74 -19.41 -19.71
C ASP A 312 3.32 -19.58 -20.32
N PRO A 313 3.20 -20.13 -21.54
CA PRO A 313 1.90 -20.30 -22.21
C PRO A 313 1.09 -21.47 -21.65
N SER A 314 1.69 -22.32 -20.82
CA SER A 314 0.98 -23.48 -20.27
C SER A 314 -0.20 -23.05 -19.40
N ARG A 315 -1.29 -23.81 -19.45
CA ARG A 315 -2.46 -23.53 -18.62
C ARG A 315 -2.25 -24.08 -17.22
N ARG A 316 -2.87 -23.42 -16.24
CA ARG A 316 -3.01 -23.93 -14.87
C ARG A 316 -4.49 -24.03 -14.55
N ARG A 317 -4.83 -24.92 -13.62
CA ARG A 317 -6.19 -25.02 -13.10
C ARG A 317 -6.50 -23.72 -12.37
N GLU A 318 -7.65 -23.13 -12.68
CA GLU A 318 -8.19 -22.00 -11.92
C GLU A 318 -8.86 -22.53 -10.65
N LEU A 319 -8.47 -21.98 -9.50
CA LEU A 319 -9.07 -22.29 -8.21
C LEU A 319 -10.28 -21.37 -8.00
N PRO A 320 -11.44 -21.91 -7.56
CA PRO A 320 -12.60 -21.07 -7.34
C PRO A 320 -12.38 -20.12 -6.17
N PHE A 321 -12.74 -18.85 -6.36
CA PHE A 321 -12.81 -17.87 -5.28
C PHE A 321 -13.89 -18.28 -4.25
N PRO A 322 -13.80 -17.85 -2.97
CA PRO A 322 -14.87 -18.05 -1.99
C PRO A 322 -16.24 -17.63 -2.52
N GLY A 323 -17.21 -18.54 -2.42
CA GLY A 323 -18.59 -18.31 -2.92
C GLY A 323 -19.48 -17.52 -1.97
N SER A 324 -19.02 -17.23 -0.75
CA SER A 324 -19.75 -16.46 0.24
C SER A 324 -18.83 -15.53 1.00
N ARG A 325 -19.42 -14.44 1.50
CA ARG A 325 -18.73 -13.50 2.39
C ARG A 325 -18.28 -14.16 3.68
N SER A 326 -19.06 -15.09 4.24
CA SER A 326 -18.69 -15.78 5.49
C SER A 326 -17.37 -16.54 5.37
N VAL A 327 -17.16 -17.25 4.26
CA VAL A 327 -15.91 -18.00 4.02
C VAL A 327 -14.74 -17.05 3.77
N ALA A 328 -14.97 -15.97 3.02
CA ALA A 328 -13.95 -14.96 2.76
C ALA A 328 -13.50 -14.24 4.05
N ASP A 329 -14.46 -13.74 4.82
CA ASP A 329 -14.20 -13.06 6.09
C ASP A 329 -13.59 -14.04 7.12
N GLY A 330 -14.00 -15.30 7.13
CA GLY A 330 -13.41 -16.34 8.00
C GLY A 330 -11.96 -16.69 7.64
N LEU A 331 -11.58 -16.67 6.35
CA LEU A 331 -10.18 -16.81 5.94
C LEU A 331 -9.33 -15.63 6.41
N LEU A 332 -9.85 -14.41 6.24
CA LEU A 332 -9.18 -13.19 6.70
C LEU A 332 -9.03 -13.18 8.22
N ASP A 333 -10.09 -13.49 8.96
CA ASP A 333 -10.08 -13.57 10.41
C ASP A 333 -9.05 -14.59 10.93
N ALA A 334 -9.02 -15.79 10.32
CA ALA A 334 -8.00 -16.79 10.64
C ALA A 334 -6.58 -16.25 10.37
N TYR A 335 -6.36 -15.57 9.25
CA TYR A 335 -5.06 -14.95 8.97
C TYR A 335 -4.65 -13.94 10.05
N GLU A 336 -5.53 -13.00 10.36
CA GLU A 336 -5.31 -11.87 11.26
C GLU A 336 -5.01 -12.33 12.70
N ASN A 337 -5.77 -13.33 13.18
CA ASN A 337 -5.78 -13.68 14.60
C ASN A 337 -5.03 -14.98 14.92
N GLU A 338 -4.87 -15.89 13.95
CA GLU A 338 -4.36 -17.24 14.22
C GLU A 338 -3.11 -17.64 13.43
N LEU A 339 -3.02 -17.25 12.15
CA LEU A 339 -2.01 -17.78 11.23
C LEU A 339 -0.77 -16.89 11.13
N ARG A 340 -0.95 -15.57 10.98
CA ARG A 340 0.17 -14.66 10.80
C ARG A 340 1.11 -14.66 12.01
N ARG A 341 2.37 -14.29 11.80
CA ARG A 341 3.29 -14.02 12.90
C ARG A 341 2.82 -12.77 13.66
N PRO A 342 2.89 -12.73 15.00
CA PRO A 342 2.47 -11.56 15.77
C PRO A 342 3.30 -10.31 15.42
N SER A 343 2.70 -9.14 15.51
CA SER A 343 3.41 -7.86 15.33
C SER A 343 4.02 -7.38 16.62
N ARG A 344 5.18 -6.71 16.50
CA ARG A 344 5.81 -5.94 17.57
C ARG A 344 6.17 -4.56 17.05
N THR A 345 5.41 -3.55 17.44
CA THR A 345 5.58 -2.19 16.93
C THR A 345 5.96 -1.21 18.03
N VAL A 346 7.00 -0.42 17.80
CA VAL A 346 7.34 0.74 18.63
C VAL A 346 6.85 2.00 17.93
N TYR A 347 5.86 2.66 18.50
CA TYR A 347 5.42 3.99 18.11
C TYR A 347 6.30 5.04 18.81
N VAL A 348 7.22 5.63 18.05
CA VAL A 348 8.11 6.72 18.48
C VAL A 348 7.39 8.03 18.21
N LEU A 349 6.85 8.61 19.27
CA LEU A 349 5.86 9.68 19.19
C LEU A 349 6.50 11.01 19.56
N ASP A 350 6.60 11.91 18.60
CA ASP A 350 7.05 13.27 18.89
C ASP A 350 6.01 13.97 19.76
N THR A 351 6.49 14.47 20.89
CA THR A 351 5.76 15.30 21.83
C THR A 351 6.63 16.48 22.25
N SER A 352 7.47 16.99 21.35
CA SER A 352 8.22 18.23 21.50
C SER A 352 7.28 19.44 21.62
N GLY A 353 7.85 20.62 21.84
CA GLY A 353 7.08 21.87 21.90
C GLY A 353 6.33 22.21 20.61
N SER A 354 6.84 21.83 19.42
CA SER A 354 6.15 22.07 18.13
C SER A 354 4.81 21.34 18.02
N MET A 355 4.67 20.23 18.75
CA MET A 355 3.45 19.44 18.78
C MET A 355 2.33 20.05 19.64
N GLU A 356 2.55 21.17 20.33
CA GLU A 356 1.53 21.77 21.20
C GLU A 356 0.21 22.11 20.46
N GLY A 357 -0.91 22.05 21.19
CA GLY A 357 -2.22 22.41 20.66
C GLY A 357 -2.83 21.36 19.73
N GLU A 358 -3.18 21.77 18.52
CA GLU A 358 -3.95 20.94 17.59
C GLU A 358 -3.18 19.69 17.13
N ARG A 359 -1.86 19.81 16.94
CA ARG A 359 -0.99 18.73 16.47
C ARG A 359 -1.00 17.53 17.42
N LEU A 360 -0.76 17.76 18.71
CA LEU A 360 -0.88 16.72 19.75
C LEU A 360 -2.32 16.22 19.90
N SER A 361 -3.32 17.09 19.75
CA SER A 361 -4.74 16.65 19.80
C SER A 361 -5.07 15.66 18.68
N ARG A 362 -4.64 15.94 17.44
CA ARG A 362 -4.80 15.05 16.28
C ARG A 362 -4.03 13.74 16.47
N LEU A 363 -2.79 13.79 16.96
CA LEU A 363 -2.02 12.59 17.32
C LEU A 363 -2.80 11.70 18.31
N LYS A 364 -3.31 12.29 19.39
CA LYS A 364 -4.07 11.55 20.41
C LYS A 364 -5.34 10.94 19.84
N GLN A 365 -6.06 11.66 18.98
CA GLN A 365 -7.26 11.15 18.32
C GLN A 365 -6.93 9.97 17.41
N ALA A 366 -5.89 10.08 16.59
CA ALA A 366 -5.47 9.02 15.69
C ALA A 366 -5.03 7.75 16.43
N LEU A 367 -4.17 7.88 17.46
CA LEU A 367 -3.78 6.75 18.30
C LEU A 367 -4.96 6.11 19.04
N THR A 368 -5.96 6.91 19.42
CA THR A 368 -7.18 6.39 20.07
C THR A 368 -8.02 5.60 19.06
N ARG A 369 -8.20 6.11 17.84
CA ARG A 369 -8.93 5.42 16.77
C ARG A 369 -8.22 4.14 16.37
N LEU A 370 -6.90 4.18 16.20
CA LEU A 370 -6.06 3.02 15.87
C LEU A 370 -6.25 1.83 16.81
N THR A 371 -6.72 2.05 18.04
CA THR A 371 -7.02 0.94 18.95
C THR A 371 -8.12 0.01 18.47
N SER A 372 -8.98 0.41 17.53
CA SER A 372 -9.95 -0.50 16.90
C SER A 372 -9.32 -1.45 15.88
N ASP A 373 -8.12 -1.16 15.41
CA ASP A 373 -7.48 -1.87 14.29
C ASP A 373 -6.31 -2.75 14.75
N PHE A 374 -6.04 -2.75 16.06
CA PHE A 374 -5.08 -3.69 16.64
C PHE A 374 -5.65 -5.09 16.64
N ARG A 375 -4.82 -6.02 16.16
CA ARG A 375 -5.15 -7.44 16.03
C ARG A 375 -4.73 -8.18 17.29
N ASP A 376 -5.24 -9.39 17.43
CA ASP A 376 -4.82 -10.28 18.49
C ASP A 376 -3.32 -10.59 18.41
N ARG A 377 -2.72 -10.75 19.60
CA ARG A 377 -1.30 -11.06 19.86
C ARG A 377 -0.32 -9.93 19.53
N GLU A 378 -0.81 -8.73 19.21
CA GLU A 378 0.07 -7.61 18.93
C GLU A 378 0.69 -7.01 20.18
N GLU A 379 1.99 -6.71 20.08
CA GLU A 379 2.72 -5.93 21.06
C GLU A 379 2.92 -4.50 20.56
N VAL A 380 2.37 -3.55 21.30
CA VAL A 380 2.40 -2.12 21.00
C VAL A 380 3.21 -1.41 22.07
N THR A 381 4.30 -0.76 21.68
CA THR A 381 5.08 0.11 22.56
C THR A 381 4.84 1.57 22.22
N LEU A 382 4.31 2.35 23.15
CA LEU A 382 4.25 3.80 23.05
C LEU A 382 5.51 4.40 23.65
N MET A 383 6.24 5.18 22.85
CA MET A 383 7.50 5.80 23.23
C MET A 383 7.49 7.29 22.89
N PRO A 384 6.83 8.13 23.72
CA PRO A 384 6.87 9.57 23.52
C PRO A 384 8.25 10.16 23.78
N PHE A 385 8.65 11.13 22.97
CA PHE A 385 9.91 11.84 23.11
C PHE A 385 9.75 13.36 22.95
N GLY A 386 10.79 14.08 23.37
CA GLY A 386 11.01 15.50 23.14
C GLY A 386 12.53 15.71 23.08
N SER A 387 13.10 16.48 24.01
CA SER A 387 14.57 16.58 24.15
C SER A 387 15.25 15.23 24.46
N ALA A 388 14.48 14.27 24.98
CA ALA A 388 14.85 12.87 25.19
C ALA A 388 13.59 11.99 25.22
N VAL A 389 13.76 10.67 25.26
CA VAL A 389 12.63 9.73 25.47
C VAL A 389 12.03 9.94 26.86
N LYS A 390 10.71 10.18 26.91
CA LYS A 390 9.97 10.50 28.15
C LYS A 390 9.51 9.23 28.88
N SER A 391 9.13 8.20 28.13
CA SER A 391 8.76 6.89 28.67
C SER A 391 8.77 5.81 27.59
N VAL A 392 8.83 4.55 28.01
CA VAL A 392 8.69 3.37 27.15
C VAL A 392 7.62 2.48 27.79
N ARG A 393 6.44 2.38 27.16
CA ARG A 393 5.29 1.62 27.70
C ARG A 393 4.81 0.59 26.69
N THR A 394 4.95 -0.68 27.02
CA THR A 394 4.57 -1.82 26.16
C THR A 394 3.28 -2.44 26.65
N HIS A 395 2.33 -2.63 25.74
CA HIS A 395 1.04 -3.27 25.93
C HIS A 395 0.87 -4.41 24.93
N VAL A 396 0.18 -5.48 25.34
CA VAL A 396 -0.11 -6.62 24.48
C VAL A 396 -1.62 -6.78 24.35
N VAL A 397 -2.12 -6.89 23.11
CA VAL A 397 -3.52 -7.21 22.81
C VAL A 397 -3.68 -8.72 22.91
N ARG A 398 -4.01 -9.20 24.10
CA ARG A 398 -4.11 -10.64 24.37
C ARG A 398 -5.47 -11.16 23.90
N PRO A 399 -5.54 -12.27 23.13
CA PRO A 399 -6.81 -12.82 22.64
C PRO A 399 -7.86 -13.05 23.74
N GLU A 400 -7.42 -13.48 24.93
CA GLU A 400 -8.31 -13.77 26.05
C GLU A 400 -8.92 -12.52 26.73
N ASP A 401 -8.30 -11.35 26.56
CA ASP A 401 -8.73 -10.08 27.14
C ASP A 401 -8.07 -8.90 26.39
N PRO A 402 -8.50 -8.62 25.15
CA PRO A 402 -7.87 -7.60 24.32
C PRO A 402 -8.09 -6.20 24.88
N GLU A 403 -9.27 -5.94 25.47
CA GLU A 403 -9.67 -4.62 25.98
C GLU A 403 -8.75 -4.08 27.08
N THR A 404 -8.13 -4.94 27.88
CA THR A 404 -7.13 -4.50 28.88
C THR A 404 -5.93 -3.82 28.20
N GLY A 405 -5.40 -4.43 27.13
CA GLY A 405 -4.29 -3.86 26.36
C GLY A 405 -4.71 -2.58 25.64
N LEU A 406 -5.84 -2.61 24.95
CA LEU A 406 -6.38 -1.46 24.19
C LEU A 406 -6.69 -0.27 25.11
N SER A 407 -7.29 -0.52 26.27
CA SER A 407 -7.59 0.53 27.25
C SER A 407 -6.33 1.14 27.87
N ALA A 408 -5.29 0.34 28.08
CA ALA A 408 -4.01 0.83 28.58
C ALA A 408 -3.31 1.74 27.55
N ILE A 409 -3.34 1.37 26.26
CA ILE A 409 -2.87 2.21 25.15
C ILE A 409 -3.63 3.54 25.12
N ARG A 410 -4.97 3.51 25.16
CA ARG A 410 -5.80 4.73 25.20
C ARG A 410 -5.46 5.61 26.40
N ALA A 411 -5.23 5.01 27.57
CA ALA A 411 -4.89 5.73 28.79
C ALA A 411 -3.50 6.40 28.71
N ASP A 412 -2.49 5.74 28.16
CA ASP A 412 -1.16 6.32 27.92
C ASP A 412 -1.22 7.44 26.88
N THR A 413 -1.95 7.23 25.78
CA THR A 413 -2.20 8.25 24.75
C THR A 413 -2.82 9.52 25.33
N ALA A 414 -3.82 9.39 26.21
CA ALA A 414 -4.45 10.55 26.85
C ALA A 414 -3.46 11.38 27.69
N ARG A 415 -2.43 10.74 28.25
CA ARG A 415 -1.41 11.36 29.11
C ARG A 415 -0.27 12.06 28.37
N LEU A 416 -0.18 11.93 27.04
CA LEU A 416 0.88 12.58 26.26
C LEU A 416 0.88 14.11 26.47
N ARG A 417 2.06 14.72 26.58
CA ARG A 417 2.24 16.16 26.80
C ARG A 417 3.37 16.69 25.92
N ALA A 418 3.07 17.79 25.21
CA ALA A 418 4.02 18.52 24.39
C ALA A 418 4.97 19.32 25.29
N GLU A 419 6.27 19.07 25.18
CA GLU A 419 7.35 19.81 25.87
C GLU A 419 8.73 19.41 25.33
N GLY A 420 9.67 20.35 25.36
CA GLY A 420 11.07 20.15 25.00
C GLY A 420 11.38 20.34 23.52
N GLU A 421 12.62 20.06 23.17
CA GLU A 421 13.18 20.03 21.81
C GLU A 421 12.78 18.75 21.05
N THR A 422 13.33 18.52 19.86
CA THR A 422 13.01 17.37 19.01
C THR A 422 14.25 16.48 18.81
N ALA A 423 14.33 15.35 19.54
CA ALA A 423 15.46 14.42 19.46
C ALA A 423 15.12 13.11 18.71
N ILE A 424 14.89 13.20 17.40
CA ILE A 424 14.46 12.09 16.53
C ILE A 424 15.48 10.94 16.57
N TYR A 425 16.74 11.21 16.22
CA TYR A 425 17.74 10.16 16.04
C TYR A 425 18.11 9.45 17.35
N THR A 426 18.19 10.20 18.45
CA THR A 426 18.39 9.66 19.79
C THR A 426 17.25 8.72 20.19
N SER A 427 16.01 9.11 19.85
CA SER A 427 14.81 8.31 20.14
C SER A 427 14.76 7.04 19.30
N LEU A 428 15.13 7.12 18.01
CA LEU A 428 15.25 5.92 17.17
C LEU A 428 16.26 4.92 17.71
N ARG A 429 17.45 5.36 18.15
CA ARG A 429 18.43 4.47 18.82
C ARG A 429 17.84 3.79 20.05
N THR A 430 17.09 4.53 20.86
CA THR A 430 16.40 3.99 22.04
C THR A 430 15.35 2.94 21.65
N ALA A 431 14.61 3.14 20.56
CA ALA A 431 13.68 2.14 20.04
C ALA A 431 14.40 0.86 19.59
N TYR A 432 15.50 0.96 18.84
CA TYR A 432 16.33 -0.20 18.47
C TYR A 432 16.92 -0.92 19.69
N ASP A 433 17.20 -0.19 20.77
CA ASP A 433 17.69 -0.76 22.01
C ASP A 433 16.60 -1.47 22.83
N HIS A 434 15.36 -0.98 22.77
CA HIS A 434 14.20 -1.68 23.32
C HIS A 434 13.90 -2.99 22.58
N LEU A 435 14.21 -3.04 21.28
CA LEU A 435 14.01 -4.19 20.39
C LEU A 435 15.25 -5.11 20.30
N ARG A 436 16.02 -5.24 21.39
CA ARG A 436 17.27 -6.05 21.42
C ARG A 436 17.05 -7.55 21.49
N ASP A 437 15.90 -7.99 21.99
CA ASP A 437 15.52 -9.39 22.09
C ASP A 437 14.98 -9.93 20.77
N ASP A 438 15.58 -11.02 20.30
CA ASP A 438 15.10 -11.74 19.12
C ASP A 438 13.80 -12.48 19.47
N ARG A 439 12.73 -12.17 18.74
CA ARG A 439 11.43 -12.81 18.87
C ARG A 439 10.88 -13.10 17.49
N ASP A 440 10.10 -14.18 17.38
CA ASP A 440 9.46 -14.56 16.13
C ASP A 440 8.24 -13.68 15.83
N THR A 441 8.49 -12.39 15.59
CA THR A 441 7.49 -11.36 15.33
C THR A 441 7.81 -10.58 14.06
N PHE A 442 6.79 -9.93 13.50
CA PHE A 442 7.00 -8.82 12.57
C PHE A 442 7.29 -7.56 13.38
N THR A 443 8.57 -7.19 13.44
CA THR A 443 9.05 -6.08 14.27
C THR A 443 9.21 -4.82 13.42
N SER A 444 8.63 -3.70 13.86
CA SER A 444 8.76 -2.41 13.17
C SER A 444 8.81 -1.22 14.13
N ILE A 445 9.30 -0.09 13.62
CA ILE A 445 9.29 1.19 14.32
C ILE A 445 8.44 2.16 13.49
N VAL A 446 7.46 2.82 14.12
CA VAL A 446 6.69 3.90 13.49
C VAL A 446 7.15 5.21 14.11
N LEU A 447 7.77 6.07 13.30
CA LEU A 447 8.21 7.39 13.74
C LEU A 447 7.14 8.41 13.35
N MET A 448 6.66 9.19 14.30
CA MET A 448 5.76 10.30 14.02
C MET A 448 6.33 11.58 14.59
N THR A 449 6.56 12.58 13.71
CA THR A 449 7.16 13.87 14.08
C THR A 449 6.68 14.98 13.15
N ASP A 450 6.58 16.19 13.69
CA ASP A 450 6.20 17.40 12.95
C ASP A 450 7.33 18.40 12.70
N GLY A 451 8.54 18.04 13.11
CA GLY A 451 9.67 18.95 13.12
C GLY A 451 10.96 18.29 12.65
N GLU A 452 12.00 19.12 12.56
CA GLU A 452 13.37 18.72 12.30
C GLU A 452 14.05 18.29 13.61
N ASN A 453 15.10 17.49 13.51
CA ASN A 453 15.89 17.12 14.67
C ASN A 453 16.67 18.34 15.23
N THR A 454 16.30 18.82 16.42
CA THR A 454 16.94 19.98 17.09
C THR A 454 17.80 19.62 18.30
N ALA A 455 17.81 18.36 18.72
CA ALA A 455 18.57 17.92 19.89
C ALA A 455 19.11 16.47 19.78
N GLY A 456 20.21 16.21 20.49
CA GLY A 456 20.80 14.88 20.60
C GLY A 456 21.61 14.47 19.37
N ASP A 457 21.56 13.19 19.02
CA ASP A 457 22.25 12.64 17.85
C ASP A 457 21.79 13.28 16.53
N ASP A 458 22.67 13.27 15.53
CA ASP A 458 22.41 13.71 14.16
C ASP A 458 22.21 12.52 13.20
N ALA A 459 21.90 12.85 11.94
CA ALA A 459 21.66 11.89 10.88
C ALA A 459 22.86 10.97 10.63
N ASP A 460 24.07 11.53 10.59
CA ASP A 460 25.32 10.79 10.34
C ASP A 460 25.63 9.81 11.49
N GLY A 461 25.39 10.26 12.72
CA GLY A 461 25.44 9.43 13.92
C GLY A 461 24.47 8.27 13.83
N PHE A 462 23.20 8.53 13.50
CA PHE A 462 22.21 7.46 13.36
C PHE A 462 22.56 6.48 12.23
N ALA A 463 22.99 6.98 11.06
CA ALA A 463 23.42 6.14 9.96
C ALA A 463 24.60 5.23 10.33
N SER A 464 25.56 5.76 11.11
CA SER A 464 26.70 4.98 11.61
C SER A 464 26.26 3.92 12.62
N PHE A 465 25.33 4.26 13.52
CA PHE A 465 24.72 3.29 14.44
C PHE A 465 23.99 2.18 13.68
N HIS A 466 23.12 2.53 12.73
CA HIS A 466 22.33 1.57 11.97
C HIS A 466 23.22 0.62 11.14
N ARG A 467 24.27 1.14 10.51
CA ARG A 467 25.27 0.30 9.80
C ARG A 467 25.98 -0.69 10.71
N GLY A 468 26.11 -0.38 12.00
CA GLY A 468 26.69 -1.26 13.01
C GLY A 468 25.75 -2.35 13.54
N LEU A 469 24.45 -2.29 13.20
CA LEU A 469 23.49 -3.34 13.57
C LEU A 469 23.75 -4.63 12.77
N THR A 470 23.42 -5.76 13.36
CA THR A 470 23.58 -7.10 12.78
C THR A 470 22.33 -7.94 12.98
N GLY A 471 22.14 -8.95 12.13
CA GLY A 471 21.00 -9.88 12.23
C GLY A 471 19.65 -9.17 12.03
N GLU A 472 18.60 -9.72 12.63
CA GLU A 472 17.22 -9.23 12.47
C GLU A 472 17.08 -7.76 12.90
N ARG A 473 17.89 -7.28 13.86
CA ARG A 473 17.87 -5.88 14.30
C ARG A 473 18.20 -4.89 13.20
N ARG A 474 19.09 -5.25 12.26
CA ARG A 474 19.43 -4.40 11.10
C ARG A 474 18.27 -4.30 10.11
N ASP A 475 17.41 -5.31 10.11
CA ASP A 475 16.32 -5.48 9.17
C ASP A 475 14.98 -4.94 9.70
N ILE A 476 14.96 -4.33 10.90
CA ILE A 476 13.79 -3.66 11.48
C ILE A 476 13.57 -2.35 10.72
N PRO A 477 12.46 -2.21 9.96
CA PRO A 477 12.17 -1.00 9.22
C PRO A 477 11.66 0.10 10.15
N VAL A 478 12.01 1.34 9.83
CA VAL A 478 11.36 2.53 10.37
C VAL A 478 10.37 3.05 9.33
N PHE A 479 9.14 3.29 9.75
CA PHE A 479 8.06 3.89 8.96
C PHE A 479 7.79 5.29 9.49
N PRO A 480 8.43 6.33 8.94
CA PRO A 480 8.11 7.70 9.29
C PRO A 480 6.75 8.11 8.75
N ILE A 481 6.00 8.87 9.53
CA ILE A 481 4.78 9.54 9.13
C ILE A 481 5.07 11.03 9.08
N LEU A 482 5.03 11.60 7.87
CA LEU A 482 5.09 13.03 7.66
C LEU A 482 3.83 13.67 8.24
N PHE A 483 3.99 14.50 9.26
CA PHE A 483 2.87 15.13 9.97
C PHE A 483 3.13 16.63 10.09
N GLY A 484 2.26 17.49 9.57
CA GLY A 484 2.54 18.93 9.57
C GLY A 484 3.68 19.32 8.61
N ASP A 485 4.66 20.09 9.10
CA ASP A 485 5.69 20.76 8.29
C ASP A 485 7.07 20.07 8.38
N SER A 486 7.14 18.79 8.75
CA SER A 486 8.42 18.08 8.91
C SER A 486 9.26 18.05 7.63
N ASP A 487 10.59 17.94 7.77
CA ASP A 487 11.49 17.78 6.63
C ASP A 487 11.28 16.40 5.99
N ARG A 488 10.56 16.41 4.86
CA ARG A 488 10.32 15.22 4.05
C ARG A 488 11.61 14.50 3.70
N THR A 489 12.67 15.24 3.33
CA THR A 489 13.95 14.66 2.90
C THR A 489 14.62 13.91 4.04
N GLU A 490 14.58 14.46 5.26
CA GLU A 490 15.12 13.83 6.46
C GLU A 490 14.38 12.51 6.77
N LEU A 491 13.05 12.53 6.73
CA LEU A 491 12.23 11.33 6.99
C LEU A 491 12.36 10.28 5.88
N GLU A 492 12.42 10.70 4.61
CA GLU A 492 12.61 9.80 3.47
C GLU A 492 14.00 9.12 3.56
N HIS A 493 15.03 9.85 3.99
CA HIS A 493 16.35 9.27 4.26
C HIS A 493 16.32 8.19 5.37
N ILE A 494 15.58 8.41 6.46
CA ILE A 494 15.41 7.41 7.54
C ILE A 494 14.72 6.16 7.00
N ALA A 495 13.64 6.33 6.22
CA ALA A 495 12.91 5.23 5.62
C ALA A 495 13.81 4.39 4.69
N ASP A 496 14.57 5.04 3.80
CA ASP A 496 15.45 4.38 2.86
C ASP A 496 16.60 3.63 3.56
N LEU A 497 17.22 4.26 4.57
CA LEU A 497 18.33 3.67 5.33
C LEU A 497 17.91 2.39 6.05
N THR A 498 16.69 2.36 6.59
CA THR A 498 16.17 1.26 7.43
C THR A 498 15.34 0.25 6.63
N GLY A 499 15.10 0.50 5.34
CA GLY A 499 14.30 -0.34 4.47
C GLY A 499 12.79 -0.17 4.61
N GLY A 500 12.32 0.83 5.35
CA GLY A 500 10.92 1.18 5.52
C GLY A 500 10.36 2.05 4.37
N ARG A 501 9.41 2.91 4.71
CA ARG A 501 8.69 3.79 3.78
C ARG A 501 8.16 5.02 4.52
N LEU A 502 8.22 6.17 3.87
CA LEU A 502 7.56 7.41 4.31
C LEU A 502 6.06 7.37 3.99
N PHE A 503 5.22 7.68 4.97
CA PHE A 503 3.78 7.84 4.81
C PHE A 503 3.39 9.31 4.97
N ASP A 504 2.45 9.79 4.15
CA ASP A 504 1.98 11.18 4.23
C ASP A 504 0.73 11.26 5.13
N GLY A 505 0.90 11.78 6.34
CA GLY A 505 -0.17 11.98 7.30
C GLY A 505 -0.86 13.35 7.22
N ARG A 506 -0.47 14.23 6.29
CA ARG A 506 -1.04 15.60 6.17
C ARG A 506 -2.48 15.59 5.69
N GLY A 507 -2.85 14.63 4.84
CA GLY A 507 -4.22 14.42 4.37
C GLY A 507 -5.09 13.70 5.39
N SER A 508 -4.64 12.53 5.86
CA SER A 508 -5.32 11.73 6.88
C SER A 508 -4.31 10.95 7.71
N LEU A 509 -4.11 11.36 8.96
CA LEU A 509 -3.23 10.63 9.88
C LEU A 509 -3.75 9.21 10.17
N ASP A 510 -5.07 9.06 10.29
CA ASP A 510 -5.72 7.75 10.46
C ASP A 510 -5.42 6.84 9.26
N GLY A 511 -5.52 7.39 8.03
CA GLY A 511 -5.23 6.64 6.80
C GLY A 511 -3.76 6.21 6.70
N ALA A 512 -2.82 7.06 7.13
CA ALA A 512 -1.41 6.69 7.20
C ALA A 512 -1.15 5.54 8.19
N PHE A 513 -1.80 5.55 9.36
CA PHE A 513 -1.71 4.44 10.31
C PHE A 513 -2.32 3.17 9.74
N GLU A 514 -3.50 3.24 9.13
CA GLU A 514 -4.15 2.11 8.46
C GLU A 514 -3.21 1.51 7.41
N GLU A 515 -2.59 2.32 6.54
CA GLU A 515 -1.64 1.82 5.53
C GLU A 515 -0.43 1.08 6.14
N ILE A 516 0.11 1.58 7.27
CA ILE A 516 1.24 0.96 7.97
C ILE A 516 0.88 -0.43 8.50
N ARG A 517 -0.38 -0.70 8.85
CA ARG A 517 -0.82 -2.02 9.35
C ARG A 517 -0.51 -3.15 8.40
N GLY A 518 -0.49 -2.88 7.08
CA GLY A 518 -0.11 -3.89 6.09
C GLY A 518 1.36 -4.35 6.18
N TYR A 519 2.20 -3.60 6.88
CA TYR A 519 3.63 -3.90 7.10
C TYR A 519 3.89 -4.57 8.46
N GLN A 520 2.84 -4.86 9.22
CA GLN A 520 2.91 -5.30 10.61
C GLN A 520 2.34 -6.70 10.81
#